data_AF-A0A150RWL0-F1
#
_entry.id   AF-A0A150RWL0-F1
#
_cell.length_a   1.000
_cell.length_b   1.000
_cell.length_c   1.000
_cell.angle_alpha   90.00
_cell.angle_beta   90.00
_cell.angle_gamma   90.00
#
_symmetry.space_group_name_H-M   'P 1'
#
loop_
_entity.id
_entity.type
_entity.pdbx_description
1 polymer ?
#
loop_
_entity_poly.entity_id
_entity_poly.type
_entity_poly.pdbx_seq_one_letter_code
_entity_poly.pdbx_strand_id
1 'polypeptide(L)'
;MQATRRVLVVDDEEGMRATLAANLELEGYEVVEARDGAHALALARQQRFELVLSDVKMPGLNGVETFRELRRIQPGLTVVLMTAFAIEKLIEEGIGEGVYAVIYKPFSMEHLVRIVARALESRPVLVVDDLPDVAEMIVAGLRAAGLRAEAAYDGYTAIQRARDETVDVCVLDLVMPALDGVKTYEQLRRTSKQIRVIAMTGHAPPEMIHAFTSRGGYACLHKPFDVRELMHAIARARSDPGSC
;
A
#
# COMPACT_ATOMS: atom_id res chain seq x y z
N MET A 1 11.96 -3.67 -25.12
CA MET A 1 12.23 -2.36 -24.49
C MET A 1 11.26 -2.24 -23.33
N GLN A 2 11.72 -2.28 -22.08
CA GLN A 2 10.87 -1.95 -20.94
C GLN A 2 10.55 -0.45 -21.05
N ALA A 3 9.28 -0.07 -20.97
CA ALA A 3 8.91 1.33 -20.94
C ALA A 3 9.48 1.95 -19.66
N THR A 4 10.23 3.05 -19.80
CA THR A 4 10.70 3.82 -18.65
C THR A 4 9.50 4.31 -17.85
N ARG A 5 9.48 4.02 -16.55
CA ARG A 5 8.34 4.38 -15.71
C ARG A 5 8.40 5.84 -15.30
N ARG A 6 7.29 6.57 -15.42
CA ARG A 6 7.24 8.01 -15.14
C ARG A 6 6.68 8.31 -13.74
N VAL A 7 7.47 8.99 -12.93
CA VAL A 7 7.16 9.34 -11.54
C VAL A 7 7.06 10.86 -11.38
N LEU A 8 5.98 11.33 -10.76
CA LEU A 8 5.81 12.74 -10.39
C LEU A 8 6.22 12.93 -8.93
N VAL A 9 7.21 13.79 -8.66
CA VAL A 9 7.60 14.17 -7.30
C VAL A 9 7.02 15.55 -6.99
N VAL A 10 6.23 15.64 -5.92
CA VAL A 10 5.56 16.87 -5.48
C VAL A 10 6.02 17.23 -4.07
N ASP A 11 6.77 18.32 -3.93
CA ASP A 11 7.25 18.83 -2.63
C ASP A 11 7.56 20.33 -2.79
N ASP A 12 7.16 21.16 -1.83
CA ASP A 12 7.38 22.62 -1.86
C ASP A 12 8.82 23.00 -1.51
N GLU A 13 9.55 22.13 -0.82
CA GLU A 13 10.96 22.30 -0.52
C GLU A 13 11.83 21.89 -1.71
N GLU A 14 12.43 22.87 -2.40
CA GLU A 14 13.27 22.64 -3.58
C GLU A 14 14.40 21.64 -3.35
N GLY A 15 15.09 21.73 -2.20
CA GLY A 15 16.19 20.81 -1.88
C GLY A 15 15.73 19.36 -1.69
N MET A 16 14.62 19.15 -1.00
CA MET A 16 14.01 17.82 -0.83
C MET A 16 13.54 17.28 -2.18
N ARG A 17 12.80 18.08 -2.95
CA ARG A 17 12.27 17.70 -4.27
C ARG A 17 13.37 17.28 -5.24
N ALA A 18 14.44 18.07 -5.35
CA ALA A 18 15.58 17.76 -6.21
C ALA A 18 16.34 16.51 -5.74
N THR A 19 16.48 16.33 -4.42
CA THR A 19 17.11 15.13 -3.85
C THR A 19 16.31 13.88 -4.17
N LEU A 20 14.99 13.91 -3.99
CA LEU A 20 14.10 12.81 -4.32
C LEU A 20 14.15 12.47 -5.81
N ALA A 21 14.12 13.50 -6.67
CA ALA A 21 14.21 13.31 -8.11
C ALA A 21 15.52 12.64 -8.53
N ALA A 22 16.66 13.18 -8.08
CA ALA A 22 17.97 12.61 -8.40
C ALA A 22 18.11 11.14 -7.95
N ASN A 23 17.62 10.79 -6.75
CA ASN A 23 17.68 9.40 -6.27
C ASN A 23 16.79 8.47 -7.10
N LEU A 24 15.60 8.91 -7.53
CA LEU A 24 14.72 8.09 -8.37
C LEU A 24 15.23 7.97 -9.81
N GLU A 25 15.86 9.01 -10.36
CA GLU A 25 16.51 8.96 -11.67
C GLU A 25 17.69 7.97 -11.69
N LEU A 26 18.46 7.87 -10.60
CA LEU A 26 19.53 6.87 -10.45
C LEU A 26 19.00 5.43 -10.51
N GLU A 27 17.76 5.21 -10.11
CA GLU A 27 17.06 3.92 -10.20
C GLU A 27 16.46 3.67 -11.60
N GLY A 28 16.63 4.61 -12.54
CA GLY A 28 16.18 4.50 -13.92
C GLY A 28 14.75 4.96 -14.18
N TYR A 29 14.13 5.69 -13.26
CA TYR A 29 12.82 6.30 -13.47
C TYR A 29 12.90 7.60 -14.26
N GLU A 30 11.87 7.92 -15.04
CA GLU A 30 11.70 9.25 -15.61
C GLU A 30 10.97 10.12 -14.57
N VAL A 31 11.67 11.09 -13.99
CA VAL A 31 11.10 11.93 -12.95
C VAL A 31 10.65 13.27 -13.51
N VAL A 32 9.46 13.70 -13.09
CA VAL A 32 8.97 15.06 -13.30
C VAL A 32 8.76 15.69 -11.93
N GLU A 33 9.23 16.91 -11.75
CA GLU A 33 9.11 17.66 -10.50
C GLU A 33 7.93 18.64 -10.54
N ALA A 34 7.18 18.69 -9.45
CA ALA A 34 6.17 19.70 -9.16
C ALA A 34 6.46 20.36 -7.81
N ARG A 35 6.38 21.68 -7.77
CA ARG A 35 6.69 22.48 -6.57
C ARG A 35 5.50 22.65 -5.62
N ASP A 36 4.30 22.27 -6.05
CA ASP A 36 3.07 22.40 -5.28
C ASP A 36 1.98 21.54 -5.96
N GLY A 37 0.83 21.40 -5.28
CA GLY A 37 -0.30 20.64 -5.80
C GLY A 37 -0.88 21.21 -7.09
N ALA A 38 -0.91 22.54 -7.28
CA ALA A 38 -1.46 23.14 -8.49
C ALA A 38 -0.60 22.84 -9.72
N HIS A 39 0.73 22.89 -9.57
CA HIS A 39 1.68 22.51 -10.59
C HIS A 39 1.56 21.01 -10.92
N ALA A 40 1.43 20.15 -9.90
CA ALA A 40 1.20 18.72 -10.08
C ALA A 40 -0.07 18.43 -10.92
N LEU A 41 -1.17 19.12 -10.63
CA LEU A 41 -2.41 18.99 -11.40
C LEU A 41 -2.29 19.53 -12.83
N ALA A 42 -1.51 20.59 -13.07
CA ALA A 42 -1.25 21.09 -14.41
C ALA A 42 -0.47 20.05 -15.25
N LEU A 43 0.57 19.47 -14.67
CA LEU A 43 1.37 18.42 -15.32
C LEU A 43 0.53 17.15 -15.56
N ALA A 44 -0.26 16.71 -14.60
CA ALA A 44 -1.11 15.53 -14.74
C ALA A 44 -2.20 15.66 -15.82
N ARG A 45 -2.57 16.88 -16.22
CA ARG A 45 -3.47 17.09 -17.37
C ARG A 45 -2.75 16.96 -18.72
N GLN A 46 -1.43 17.13 -18.75
CA GLN A 46 -0.63 17.15 -19.97
C GLN A 46 0.05 15.80 -20.26
N GLN A 47 0.38 15.04 -19.22
CA GLN A 47 1.13 13.80 -19.31
C GLN A 47 0.66 12.77 -18.28
N ARG A 48 0.83 11.49 -18.60
CA ARG A 48 0.46 10.37 -17.73
C ARG A 48 1.62 10.01 -16.79
N PHE A 49 1.26 9.65 -15.56
CA PHE A 49 2.21 9.17 -14.54
C PHE A 49 1.78 7.78 -14.07
N GLU A 50 2.74 6.95 -13.67
CA GLU A 50 2.45 5.67 -13.02
C GLU A 50 2.40 5.82 -11.49
N LEU A 51 3.17 6.78 -10.96
CA LEU A 51 3.22 7.07 -9.53
C LEU A 51 3.39 8.56 -9.27
N VAL A 52 2.74 9.03 -8.21
CA VAL A 52 3.01 10.34 -7.59
C VAL A 52 3.53 10.12 -6.18
N LEU A 53 4.66 10.75 -5.89
CA LEU A 53 5.22 10.88 -4.55
C LEU A 53 4.97 12.31 -4.09
N SER A 54 4.05 12.52 -3.16
CA SER A 54 3.61 13.86 -2.76
C SER A 54 3.84 14.11 -1.28
N ASP A 55 4.46 15.24 -0.94
CA ASP A 55 4.38 15.77 0.42
C ASP A 55 2.93 16.13 0.78
N VAL A 56 2.57 15.92 2.05
CA VAL A 56 1.24 16.24 2.58
C VAL A 56 1.13 17.72 2.89
N LYS A 57 2.16 18.33 3.46
CA LYS A 57 2.13 19.69 4.00
C LYS A 57 2.73 20.66 2.98
N MET A 58 1.90 21.05 2.01
CA MET A 58 2.24 22.08 1.03
C MET A 58 1.34 23.30 1.17
N PRO A 59 1.81 24.51 0.81
CA PRO A 59 0.97 25.70 0.75
C PRO A 59 -0.09 25.59 -0.35
N GLY A 60 -1.28 26.13 -0.09
CA GLY A 60 -2.40 26.05 -1.01
C GLY A 60 -3.06 24.68 -1.00
N LEU A 61 -2.92 23.92 -2.09
CA LEU A 61 -3.49 22.58 -2.19
C LEU A 61 -2.58 21.58 -1.48
N ASN A 62 -3.05 20.97 -0.40
CA ASN A 62 -2.26 20.00 0.35
C ASN A 62 -2.15 18.66 -0.40
N GLY A 63 -1.29 17.75 0.06
CA GLY A 63 -1.04 16.48 -0.65
C GLY A 63 -2.25 15.55 -0.76
N VAL A 64 -3.15 15.56 0.23
CA VAL A 64 -4.37 14.72 0.21
C VAL A 64 -5.43 15.30 -0.72
N GLU A 65 -5.60 16.63 -0.73
CA GLU A 65 -6.44 17.31 -1.70
C GLU A 65 -5.91 17.14 -3.13
N THR A 66 -4.58 17.25 -3.29
CA THR A 66 -3.89 17.02 -4.56
C THR A 66 -4.14 15.59 -5.04
N PHE A 67 -4.00 14.58 -4.16
CA PHE A 67 -4.35 13.19 -4.45
C PHE A 67 -5.78 13.04 -4.98
N ARG A 68 -6.77 13.63 -4.31
CA ARG A 68 -8.18 13.54 -4.70
C ARG A 68 -8.41 14.06 -6.13
N GLU A 69 -7.82 15.20 -6.46
CA GLU A 69 -7.93 15.78 -7.80
C GLU A 69 -7.12 14.99 -8.85
N LEU A 70 -5.92 14.53 -8.51
CA LEU A 70 -5.10 13.69 -9.39
C LEU A 70 -5.83 12.40 -9.78
N ARG A 71 -6.51 11.77 -8.82
CA ARG A 71 -7.28 10.54 -9.07
C ARG A 71 -8.46 10.77 -10.03
N ARG A 72 -9.06 11.97 -10.01
CA ARG A 72 -10.09 12.34 -11.00
C ARG A 72 -9.51 12.56 -12.39
N ILE A 73 -8.31 13.14 -12.49
CA ILE A 73 -7.63 13.39 -13.77
C ILE A 73 -7.08 12.08 -14.36
N GLN A 74 -6.48 11.23 -13.53
CA GLN A 74 -5.88 9.96 -13.93
C GLN A 74 -6.37 8.83 -13.03
N PRO A 75 -7.51 8.19 -13.38
CA PRO A 75 -7.98 6.99 -12.69
C PRO A 75 -6.91 5.89 -12.76
N GLY A 76 -6.57 5.30 -11.61
CA GLY A 76 -5.54 4.27 -11.51
C GLY A 76 -4.12 4.79 -11.22
N LEU A 77 -3.93 6.11 -11.08
CA LEU A 77 -2.66 6.68 -10.64
C LEU A 77 -2.33 6.23 -9.21
N THR A 78 -1.17 5.60 -9.02
CA THR A 78 -0.68 5.23 -7.70
C THR A 78 -0.16 6.47 -6.99
N VAL A 79 -0.59 6.70 -5.75
CA VAL A 79 -0.11 7.85 -4.96
C VAL A 79 0.49 7.38 -3.65
N VAL A 80 1.70 7.86 -3.37
CA VAL A 80 2.41 7.68 -2.11
C VAL A 80 2.55 9.04 -1.45
N LEU A 81 2.10 9.15 -0.20
CA LEU A 81 2.19 10.39 0.55
C LEU A 81 3.43 10.41 1.44
N MET A 82 4.04 11.59 1.61
CA MET A 82 5.13 11.85 2.56
C MET A 82 4.67 12.85 3.61
N THR A 83 4.98 12.63 4.89
CA THR A 83 4.46 13.49 5.97
C THR A 83 5.37 13.57 7.19
N ALA A 84 5.38 14.71 7.87
CA ALA A 84 6.13 14.96 9.11
C ALA A 84 5.26 14.92 10.39
N PHE A 85 4.21 14.09 10.44
CA PHE A 85 3.27 13.91 11.57
C PHE A 85 2.20 15.00 11.81
N ALA A 86 2.17 16.10 11.06
CA ALA A 86 1.37 17.28 11.43
C ALA A 86 -0.16 17.18 11.18
N ILE A 87 -0.68 16.19 10.44
CA ILE A 87 -2.11 16.13 10.05
C ILE A 87 -2.66 14.69 9.99
N GLU A 88 -2.69 13.99 11.13
CA GLU A 88 -3.13 12.58 11.20
C GLU A 88 -4.52 12.35 10.56
N LYS A 89 -5.52 13.17 10.92
CA LYS A 89 -6.89 12.99 10.41
C LYS A 89 -6.99 13.06 8.87
N LEU A 90 -6.28 14.01 8.25
CA LEU A 90 -6.33 14.18 6.79
C LEU A 90 -5.64 13.00 6.08
N ILE A 91 -4.55 12.51 6.68
CA ILE A 91 -3.85 11.32 6.19
C ILE A 91 -4.75 10.09 6.31
N GLU A 92 -5.46 9.93 7.43
CA GLU A 92 -6.44 8.86 7.63
C GLU A 92 -7.56 8.90 6.58
N GLU A 93 -8.05 10.09 6.25
CA GLU A 93 -9.00 10.27 5.14
C GLU A 93 -8.40 9.82 3.80
N GLY A 94 -7.19 10.27 3.47
CA GLY A 94 -6.49 9.88 2.24
C GLY A 94 -6.24 8.38 2.15
N ILE A 95 -5.88 7.73 3.26
CA ILE A 95 -5.72 6.27 3.32
C ILE A 95 -7.07 5.58 3.09
N GLY A 96 -8.14 6.03 3.75
CA GLY A 96 -9.49 5.53 3.53
C GLY A 96 -10.00 5.72 2.10
N GLU A 97 -9.40 6.66 1.37
CA GLU A 97 -9.67 6.94 -0.04
C GLU A 97 -8.68 6.24 -0.98
N GLY A 98 -7.76 5.38 -0.52
CA GLY A 98 -6.96 4.53 -1.40
C GLY A 98 -5.61 5.04 -1.86
N VAL A 99 -4.99 5.92 -1.07
CA VAL A 99 -3.53 6.12 -1.14
C VAL A 99 -2.80 4.78 -0.97
N TYR A 100 -1.75 4.55 -1.76
CA TYR A 100 -1.02 3.28 -1.76
C TYR A 100 -0.24 3.05 -0.47
N ALA A 101 0.49 4.08 -0.01
CA ALA A 101 1.33 4.06 1.17
C ALA A 101 1.54 5.49 1.71
N VAL A 102 1.87 5.60 2.99
CA VAL A 102 2.24 6.86 3.66
C VAL A 102 3.62 6.73 4.30
N ILE A 103 4.58 7.53 3.86
CA ILE A 103 5.95 7.55 4.36
C ILE A 103 6.09 8.68 5.39
N TYR A 104 6.57 8.34 6.58
CA TYR A 104 6.81 9.33 7.63
C TYR A 104 8.24 9.87 7.55
N LYS A 105 8.36 11.20 7.56
CA LYS A 105 9.62 11.95 7.68
C LYS A 105 10.06 11.94 9.17
N PRO A 106 11.35 11.76 9.49
CA PRO A 106 12.45 11.50 8.55
C PRO A 106 12.47 10.05 8.04
N PHE A 107 12.86 9.86 6.78
CA PHE A 107 13.02 8.56 6.13
C PHE A 107 14.40 8.43 5.46
N SER A 108 14.86 7.20 5.20
CA SER A 108 16.03 6.97 4.35
C SER A 108 15.63 6.89 2.87
N MET A 109 16.54 7.30 1.98
CA MET A 109 16.30 7.20 0.53
C MET A 109 16.13 5.74 0.08
N GLU A 110 16.90 4.81 0.67
CA GLU A 110 16.74 3.37 0.42
C GLU A 110 15.33 2.86 0.76
N HIS A 111 14.75 3.35 1.85
CA HIS A 111 13.38 2.97 2.23
C HIS A 111 12.36 3.52 1.22
N LEU A 112 12.51 4.79 0.82
CA LEU A 112 11.63 5.45 -0.12
C LEU A 112 11.67 4.79 -1.52
N VAL A 113 12.86 4.57 -2.05
CA VAL A 113 13.07 3.90 -3.34
C VAL A 113 12.41 2.52 -3.36
N ARG A 114 12.53 1.76 -2.26
CA ARG A 114 11.90 0.44 -2.12
C ARG A 114 10.37 0.52 -2.16
N ILE A 115 9.78 1.52 -1.50
CA ILE A 115 8.33 1.73 -1.53
C ILE A 115 7.89 2.12 -2.95
N VAL A 116 8.61 3.03 -3.61
CA VAL A 116 8.31 3.44 -5.00
C VAL A 116 8.40 2.24 -5.96
N ALA A 117 9.45 1.43 -5.85
CA ALA A 117 9.61 0.23 -6.67
C ALA A 117 8.42 -0.73 -6.52
N ARG A 118 8.04 -1.05 -5.28
CA ARG A 118 6.87 -1.91 -4.97
C ARG A 118 5.56 -1.32 -5.48
N ALA A 119 5.37 -0.02 -5.29
CA ALA A 119 4.18 0.70 -5.73
C ALA A 119 4.01 0.66 -7.25
N LEU A 120 5.11 0.78 -7.98
CA LEU A 120 5.12 0.68 -9.44
C LEU A 120 4.91 -0.76 -9.95
N GLU A 121 5.27 -1.80 -9.21
CA GLU A 121 4.90 -3.18 -9.56
C GLU A 121 3.38 -3.40 -9.57
N SER A 122 2.61 -2.57 -8.86
CA SER A 122 1.15 -2.59 -8.86
C SER A 122 0.59 -3.97 -8.47
N ARG A 123 1.24 -4.64 -7.51
CA ARG A 123 0.83 -5.97 -7.03
C ARG A 123 -0.54 -5.88 -6.31
N PRO A 124 -1.47 -6.80 -6.57
CA PRO A 124 -2.74 -6.86 -5.86
C PRO A 124 -2.57 -7.27 -4.39
N VAL A 125 -3.48 -6.75 -3.56
CA VAL A 125 -3.74 -7.27 -2.22
C VAL A 125 -4.46 -8.61 -2.36
N LEU A 126 -3.91 -9.67 -1.76
CA LEU A 126 -4.58 -10.97 -1.72
C LEU A 126 -5.50 -11.04 -0.51
N VAL A 127 -6.77 -11.39 -0.70
CA VAL A 127 -7.71 -11.67 0.38
C VAL A 127 -7.94 -13.19 0.44
N VAL A 128 -7.67 -13.79 1.60
CA VAL A 128 -7.73 -15.23 1.81
C VAL A 128 -8.80 -15.53 2.85
N ASP A 129 -9.88 -16.16 2.44
CA ASP A 129 -11.03 -16.52 3.28
C ASP A 129 -11.71 -17.75 2.67
N ASP A 130 -12.02 -18.76 3.47
CA ASP A 130 -12.66 -19.99 3.00
C ASP A 130 -14.15 -19.80 2.65
N LEU A 131 -14.73 -18.65 2.99
CA LEU A 131 -16.06 -18.23 2.57
C LEU A 131 -15.95 -17.32 1.33
N PRO A 132 -16.25 -17.83 0.11
CA PRO A 132 -16.03 -17.07 -1.13
C PRO A 132 -16.77 -15.73 -1.16
N ASP A 133 -18.01 -15.71 -0.64
CA ASP A 133 -18.82 -14.48 -0.60
C ASP A 133 -18.17 -13.39 0.28
N VAL A 134 -17.52 -13.77 1.38
CA VAL A 134 -16.82 -12.84 2.27
C VAL A 134 -15.55 -12.32 1.59
N ALA A 135 -14.76 -13.21 0.99
CA ALA A 135 -13.56 -12.84 0.24
C ALA A 135 -13.88 -11.85 -0.88
N GLU A 136 -14.89 -12.17 -1.71
CA GLU A 136 -15.29 -11.34 -2.86
C GLU A 136 -15.87 -9.99 -2.42
N MET A 137 -16.61 -9.95 -1.31
CA MET A 137 -17.11 -8.68 -0.76
C MET A 137 -15.95 -7.76 -0.35
N ILE A 138 -14.93 -8.29 0.34
CA ILE A 138 -13.75 -7.51 0.73
C ILE A 138 -12.99 -7.06 -0.52
N VAL A 139 -12.76 -7.95 -1.49
CA VAL A 139 -12.10 -7.61 -2.76
C VAL A 139 -12.85 -6.51 -3.52
N ALA A 140 -14.18 -6.59 -3.59
CA ALA A 140 -15.00 -5.55 -4.21
C ALA A 140 -14.87 -4.20 -3.49
N GLY A 141 -14.86 -4.21 -2.14
CA GLY A 141 -14.62 -3.01 -1.33
C GLY A 141 -13.25 -2.37 -1.60
N LEU A 142 -12.17 -3.17 -1.62
CA LEU A 142 -10.82 -2.70 -1.93
C LEU A 142 -10.71 -2.14 -3.35
N ARG A 143 -11.34 -2.79 -4.34
CA ARG A 143 -11.38 -2.32 -5.73
C ARG A 143 -12.15 -1.01 -5.88
N ALA A 144 -13.29 -0.87 -5.20
CA ALA A 144 -14.04 0.39 -5.17
C ALA A 144 -13.22 1.51 -4.53
N ALA A 145 -12.43 1.21 -3.50
CA ALA A 145 -11.49 2.14 -2.90
C ALA A 145 -10.29 2.49 -3.81
N GLY A 146 -10.07 1.76 -4.91
CA GLY A 146 -9.03 2.04 -5.90
C GLY A 146 -7.79 1.15 -5.79
N LEU A 147 -7.80 0.15 -4.89
CA LEU A 147 -6.72 -0.83 -4.83
C LEU A 147 -6.96 -1.98 -5.80
N ARG A 148 -5.86 -2.58 -6.25
CA ARG A 148 -5.91 -3.89 -6.89
C ARG A 148 -6.03 -4.94 -5.80
N ALA A 149 -7.00 -5.85 -5.95
CA ALA A 149 -7.21 -6.94 -5.02
C ALA A 149 -7.69 -8.21 -5.75
N GLU A 150 -7.33 -9.38 -5.20
CA GLU A 150 -7.71 -10.71 -5.69
C GLU A 150 -8.10 -11.61 -4.50
N ALA A 151 -8.99 -12.57 -4.75
CA ALA A 151 -9.41 -13.55 -3.75
C ALA A 151 -8.63 -14.86 -3.88
N ALA A 152 -8.42 -15.52 -2.74
CA ALA A 152 -8.08 -16.93 -2.63
C ALA A 152 -8.97 -17.56 -1.56
N TYR A 153 -9.35 -18.81 -1.74
CA TYR A 153 -10.33 -19.48 -0.87
C TYR A 153 -9.70 -20.55 0.03
N ASP A 154 -8.38 -20.62 0.02
CA ASP A 154 -7.60 -21.58 0.80
C ASP A 154 -6.15 -21.11 0.96
N GLY A 155 -5.47 -21.65 1.98
CA GLY A 155 -4.09 -21.30 2.27
C GLY A 155 -3.07 -21.76 1.23
N TYR A 156 -3.33 -22.83 0.48
CA TYR A 156 -2.42 -23.35 -0.55
C TYR A 156 -2.31 -22.38 -1.73
N THR A 157 -3.45 -21.87 -2.18
CA THR A 157 -3.55 -20.83 -3.21
C THR A 157 -2.78 -19.58 -2.76
N ALA A 158 -2.93 -19.19 -1.49
CA ALA A 158 -2.19 -18.04 -0.94
C ALA A 158 -0.68 -18.24 -0.98
N ILE A 159 -0.20 -19.42 -0.58
CA ILE A 159 1.22 -19.77 -0.62
C ILE A 159 1.75 -19.77 -2.05
N GLN A 160 0.98 -20.29 -3.01
CA GLN A 160 1.38 -20.28 -4.40
C GLN A 160 1.52 -18.86 -4.95
N ARG A 161 0.57 -17.96 -4.65
CA ARG A 161 0.67 -16.54 -5.05
C ARG A 161 1.88 -15.84 -4.45
N ALA A 162 2.25 -16.19 -3.22
CA ALA A 162 3.46 -15.68 -2.58
C ALA A 162 4.75 -16.20 -3.22
N ARG A 163 4.77 -17.47 -3.68
CA ARG A 163 5.90 -18.05 -4.44
C ARG A 163 6.11 -17.36 -5.78
N ASP A 164 5.02 -17.08 -6.46
CA ASP A 164 5.05 -16.41 -7.77
C ASP A 164 5.39 -14.92 -7.66
N GLU A 165 5.61 -14.42 -6.44
CA GLU A 165 5.90 -13.01 -6.14
C GLU A 165 4.86 -12.05 -6.75
N THR A 166 3.60 -12.50 -6.84
CA THR A 166 2.54 -11.71 -7.49
C THR A 166 1.83 -10.75 -6.53
N VAL A 167 2.08 -10.86 -5.23
CA VAL A 167 1.37 -10.13 -4.17
C VAL A 167 2.34 -9.49 -3.19
N ASP A 168 1.98 -8.34 -2.63
CA ASP A 168 2.78 -7.60 -1.64
C ASP A 168 2.13 -7.63 -0.24
N VAL A 169 0.80 -7.66 -0.19
CA VAL A 169 0.00 -7.75 1.03
C VAL A 169 -0.99 -8.91 0.94
N CYS A 170 -1.12 -9.67 2.03
CA CYS A 170 -2.08 -10.75 2.20
C CYS A 170 -2.97 -10.45 3.42
N VAL A 171 -4.27 -10.40 3.21
CA VAL A 171 -5.30 -10.33 4.24
C VAL A 171 -5.82 -11.74 4.45
N LEU A 172 -5.61 -12.32 5.63
CA LEU A 172 -5.75 -13.76 5.88
C LEU A 172 -6.75 -14.02 7.00
N ASP A 173 -7.80 -14.81 6.74
CA ASP A 173 -8.61 -15.36 7.83
C ASP A 173 -7.79 -16.35 8.65
N LEU A 174 -7.82 -16.20 9.96
CA LEU A 174 -7.17 -17.12 10.89
C LEU A 174 -7.94 -18.43 11.05
N VAL A 175 -9.27 -18.38 10.90
CA VAL A 175 -10.15 -19.53 11.09
C VAL A 175 -10.59 -20.04 9.74
N MET A 176 -9.84 -21.00 9.18
CA MET A 176 -10.17 -21.69 7.93
C MET A 176 -10.08 -23.22 8.11
N PRO A 177 -10.88 -24.01 7.39
CA PRO A 177 -10.78 -25.47 7.33
C PRO A 177 -9.54 -25.92 6.55
N ALA A 178 -9.15 -27.18 6.75
CA ALA A 178 -7.98 -27.85 6.15
C ALA A 178 -6.59 -27.31 6.58
N LEU A 179 -6.24 -26.10 6.16
CA LEU A 179 -5.01 -25.43 6.57
C LEU A 179 -5.38 -24.16 7.33
N ASP A 180 -5.31 -24.23 8.67
CA ASP A 180 -5.60 -23.07 9.52
C ASP A 180 -4.72 -21.86 9.16
N GLY A 181 -5.20 -20.65 9.43
CA GLY A 181 -4.53 -19.43 9.02
C GLY A 181 -3.16 -19.22 9.68
N VAL A 182 -2.91 -19.81 10.85
CA VAL A 182 -1.58 -19.75 11.49
C VAL A 182 -0.57 -20.58 10.72
N LYS A 183 -0.89 -21.82 10.33
CA LYS A 183 0.00 -22.64 9.50
C LYS A 183 0.20 -22.02 8.12
N THR A 184 -0.86 -21.44 7.54
CA THR A 184 -0.77 -20.68 6.29
C THR A 184 0.22 -19.53 6.42
N TYR A 185 0.12 -18.75 7.49
CA TYR A 185 1.06 -17.66 7.80
C TYR A 185 2.51 -18.16 7.95
N GLU A 186 2.74 -19.25 8.70
CA GLU A 186 4.08 -19.83 8.86
C GLU A 186 4.71 -20.24 7.53
N GLN A 187 3.91 -20.80 6.60
CA GLN A 187 4.38 -21.19 5.27
C GLN A 187 4.60 -19.99 4.36
N LEU A 188 3.74 -18.97 4.43
CA LEU A 188 3.93 -17.69 3.72
C LEU A 188 5.26 -17.05 4.12
N ARG A 189 5.57 -16.97 5.43
CA ARG A 189 6.82 -16.37 5.92
C ARG A 189 8.07 -17.14 5.53
N ARG A 190 7.99 -18.47 5.37
CA ARG A 190 9.08 -19.29 4.83
C ARG A 190 9.27 -19.09 3.33
N THR A 191 8.20 -18.79 2.62
CA THR A 191 8.18 -18.62 1.17
C THR A 191 8.68 -17.24 0.77
N SER A 192 8.14 -16.19 1.39
CA SER A 192 8.50 -14.81 1.10
C SER A 192 8.51 -14.01 2.39
N LYS A 193 9.65 -13.37 2.68
CA LYS A 193 9.75 -12.41 3.79
C LYS A 193 9.17 -11.04 3.43
N GLN A 194 8.96 -10.79 2.13
CA GLN A 194 8.50 -9.50 1.62
C GLN A 194 6.99 -9.33 1.76
N ILE A 195 6.22 -10.42 1.67
CA ILE A 195 4.77 -10.36 1.81
C ILE A 195 4.39 -9.94 3.24
N ARG A 196 3.55 -8.91 3.33
CA ARG A 196 3.00 -8.44 4.60
C ARG A 196 1.67 -9.13 4.84
N VAL A 197 1.53 -9.81 5.97
CA VAL A 197 0.30 -10.51 6.30
C VAL A 197 -0.47 -9.75 7.38
N ILE A 198 -1.72 -9.44 7.08
CA ILE A 198 -2.71 -8.85 7.98
C ILE A 198 -3.72 -9.97 8.29
N ALA A 199 -3.88 -10.30 9.56
CA ALA A 199 -4.88 -11.26 9.97
C ALA A 199 -6.26 -10.58 10.03
N MET A 200 -7.29 -11.30 9.63
CA MET A 200 -8.68 -10.99 9.96
C MET A 200 -9.26 -12.14 10.79
N THR A 201 -10.09 -11.81 11.77
CA THR A 201 -10.63 -12.79 12.73
C THR A 201 -12.01 -12.41 13.21
N GLY A 202 -12.96 -13.35 13.21
CA GLY A 202 -14.23 -13.16 13.94
C GLY A 202 -14.12 -13.55 15.40
N HIS A 203 -13.75 -14.81 15.65
CA HIS A 203 -13.67 -15.41 16.99
C HIS A 203 -12.40 -16.28 17.13
N ALA A 204 -11.25 -15.80 16.65
CA ALA A 204 -10.00 -16.51 16.89
C ALA A 204 -9.65 -16.49 18.40
N PRO A 205 -9.27 -17.63 18.98
CA PRO A 205 -8.81 -17.69 20.35
C PRO A 205 -7.60 -16.76 20.59
N PRO A 206 -7.43 -16.17 21.79
CA PRO A 206 -6.31 -15.28 22.10
C PRO A 206 -4.92 -15.87 21.80
N GLU A 207 -4.74 -17.18 21.99
CA GLU A 207 -3.51 -17.89 21.68
C GLU A 207 -3.15 -17.84 20.18
N MET A 208 -4.16 -17.81 19.30
CA MET A 208 -3.97 -17.77 17.86
C MET A 208 -3.51 -16.37 17.41
N ILE A 209 -4.14 -15.34 17.97
CA ILE A 209 -3.76 -13.93 17.74
C ILE A 209 -2.34 -13.69 18.26
N HIS A 210 -2.04 -14.20 19.46
CA HIS A 210 -0.69 -14.12 20.02
C HIS A 210 0.34 -14.88 19.17
N ALA A 211 0.01 -16.08 18.69
CA ALA A 211 0.86 -16.87 17.81
C ALA A 211 1.19 -16.16 16.49
N PHE A 212 0.21 -15.47 15.90
CA PHE A 212 0.39 -14.68 14.69
C PHE A 212 1.29 -13.46 14.93
N THR A 213 0.96 -12.66 15.94
CA THR A 213 1.68 -11.41 16.27
C THR A 213 3.13 -11.67 16.70
N SER A 214 3.37 -12.65 17.58
CA SER A 214 4.72 -13.04 18.05
C SER A 214 5.64 -13.52 16.93
N ARG A 215 5.09 -13.97 15.79
CA ARG A 215 5.83 -14.42 14.61
C ARG A 215 5.98 -13.32 13.55
N GLY A 216 5.69 -12.07 13.87
CA GLY A 216 5.84 -10.92 12.98
C GLY A 216 4.66 -10.65 12.06
N GLY A 217 3.47 -11.18 12.40
CA GLY A 217 2.23 -10.79 11.75
C GLY A 217 1.99 -9.29 11.91
N TYR A 218 1.55 -8.61 10.85
CA TYR A 218 1.59 -7.15 10.80
C TYR A 218 0.51 -6.50 11.67
N ALA A 219 -0.74 -6.91 11.47
CA ALA A 219 -1.90 -6.39 12.18
C ALA A 219 -2.98 -7.47 12.24
N CYS A 220 -3.90 -7.35 13.20
CA CYS A 220 -5.04 -8.24 13.36
C CYS A 220 -6.33 -7.41 13.41
N LEU A 221 -7.26 -7.65 12.48
CA LEU A 221 -8.55 -6.96 12.39
C LEU A 221 -9.67 -7.87 12.87
N HIS A 222 -10.59 -7.32 13.66
CA HIS A 222 -11.72 -8.05 14.22
C HIS A 222 -12.97 -7.89 13.32
N LYS A 223 -13.54 -9.00 12.85
CA LYS A 223 -14.80 -9.03 12.10
C LYS A 223 -15.98 -8.77 13.07
N PRO A 224 -16.97 -7.95 12.70
CA PRO A 224 -17.04 -7.17 11.46
C PRO A 224 -16.13 -5.92 11.53
N PHE A 225 -15.38 -5.68 10.46
CA PHE A 225 -14.61 -4.45 10.25
C PHE A 225 -15.11 -3.76 8.99
N ASP A 226 -14.86 -2.45 8.88
CA ASP A 226 -15.16 -1.71 7.65
C ASP A 226 -13.96 -1.74 6.68
N VAL A 227 -14.23 -1.47 5.40
CA VAL A 227 -13.19 -1.45 4.36
C VAL A 227 -12.11 -0.39 4.68
N ARG A 228 -12.48 0.73 5.31
CA ARG A 228 -11.55 1.82 5.63
C ARG A 228 -10.53 1.35 6.67
N GLU A 229 -10.93 0.63 7.70
CA GLU A 229 -10.02 0.05 8.70
C GLU A 229 -9.00 -0.89 8.03
N LEU A 230 -9.46 -1.72 7.10
CA LEU A 230 -8.59 -2.59 6.33
C LEU A 230 -7.60 -1.80 5.44
N MET A 231 -8.06 -0.73 4.80
CA MET A 231 -7.21 0.17 4.01
C MET A 231 -6.09 0.79 4.87
N HIS A 232 -6.40 1.15 6.12
CA HIS A 232 -5.41 1.64 7.07
C HIS A 232 -4.34 0.59 7.38
N ALA A 233 -4.75 -0.64 7.65
CA ALA A 233 -3.81 -1.73 7.89
C ALA A 233 -2.93 -1.99 6.66
N ILE A 234 -3.50 -1.99 5.45
CA ILE A 234 -2.77 -2.20 4.18
C ILE A 234 -1.74 -1.09 3.92
N ALA A 235 -2.15 0.18 4.01
CA ALA A 235 -1.26 1.31 3.75
C ALA A 235 -0.08 1.33 4.74
N ARG A 236 -0.35 1.07 6.02
CA ARG A 236 0.72 0.98 7.03
C ARG A 236 1.64 -0.22 6.77
N ALA A 237 1.09 -1.36 6.36
CA ALA A 237 1.88 -2.55 6.02
C ALA A 237 2.86 -2.29 4.87
N ARG A 238 2.41 -1.56 3.84
CA ARG A 238 3.24 -1.16 2.69
C ARG A 238 4.34 -0.17 3.05
N SER A 239 4.07 0.69 4.02
CA SER A 239 5.01 1.70 4.54
C SER A 239 6.01 1.17 5.56
N ASP A 240 5.80 -0.03 6.09
CA ASP A 240 6.67 -0.59 7.11
C ASP A 240 8.04 -0.95 6.47
N PRO A 241 9.17 -0.49 7.05
CA PRO A 241 10.50 -0.76 6.51
C PRO A 241 10.90 -2.24 6.65
N GLY A 242 10.22 -2.98 7.52
CA GLY A 242 10.54 -4.34 7.92
C GLY A 242 11.52 -4.29 9.08
N SER A 243 11.30 -5.13 10.09
CA SER A 243 12.36 -5.44 11.05
C SER A 243 13.46 -6.18 10.27
N CYS A 244 14.66 -5.59 10.21
CA CYS A 244 15.88 -6.27 9.77
C CYS A 244 16.08 -7.59 10.52
#